data_AF-A0A7L1JMM8-F1
#
_entry.id   AF-A0A7L1JMM8-F1
#
_cell.length_a   1.000
_cell.length_b   1.000
_cell.length_c   1.000
_cell.angle_alpha   90.00
_cell.angle_beta   90.00
_cell.angle_gamma   90.00
#
_symmetry.space_group_name_H-M   'P 1'
#
loop_
_entity.id
_entity.type
_entity.pdbx_description
1 polymer ?
#
loop_
_entity_poly.entity_id
_entity_poly.type
_entity_poly.pdbx_seq_one_letter_code
_entity_poly.pdbx_strand_id
1 'polypeptide(L)'
;PPSRILPPLLLLLVPGHTAPCSPPQPNATHFVCTEPTLSTFPAGLPPTTLAVSVEFTALATLLPTALAGLPRLQELHLSSNRLAALPEALLRPVPALRVLDLTDNLLADLPAGIFTATGHLQHLVLRGNRLRALQHAWFRHLPRLQWLDLAANALTEVPPAIFHPLSSLRSLDLSHNRLATLAAGALAGLGVLERLDLEGNQLGTLLPAVFAPAPALRLLFLQDNKLQALPTGVFVPLRHLRVLDLSGNQLQALELPPGTALDLDISGNPWACECPLLVLLRQAAPQLTASHSTLCASPAHRRGQEVAAMSRAGDTGC
;
A
#
# COMPACT_ATOMS: atom_id res chain seq x y z
N PRO A 1 41.36 53.00 50.23
CA PRO A 1 41.48 51.57 49.85
C PRO A 1 40.08 50.93 49.69
N PRO A 2 39.48 51.04 48.50
CA PRO A 2 38.17 50.47 48.21
C PRO A 2 38.29 49.08 47.56
N SER A 3 37.36 48.22 47.95
CA SER A 3 37.06 46.90 47.43
C SER A 3 36.71 46.94 45.94
N ARG A 4 37.42 46.14 45.14
CA ARG A 4 37.13 45.92 43.71
C ARG A 4 36.15 44.77 43.53
N ILE A 5 35.05 45.11 42.86
CA ILE A 5 34.02 44.24 42.31
C ILE A 5 34.63 43.43 41.15
N LEU A 6 34.49 42.10 41.17
CA LEU A 6 34.65 41.24 39.98
C LEU A 6 33.25 40.83 39.47
N PRO A 7 33.04 40.72 38.14
CA PRO A 7 31.72 40.40 37.57
C PRO A 7 31.42 38.89 37.65
N PRO A 8 30.14 38.47 37.57
CA PRO A 8 29.80 37.07 37.46
C PRO A 8 30.18 36.55 36.08
N LEU A 9 30.88 35.42 36.06
CA LEU A 9 31.17 34.65 34.86
C LEU A 9 29.82 34.20 34.26
N LEU A 10 29.46 34.78 33.12
CA LEU A 10 28.33 34.35 32.30
C LEU A 10 28.68 32.96 31.77
N LEU A 11 28.23 31.91 32.46
CA LEU A 11 28.19 30.56 31.91
C LEU A 11 27.21 30.59 30.73
N LEU A 12 27.75 30.80 29.54
CA LEU A 12 27.10 30.44 28.29
C LEU A 12 26.79 28.94 28.38
N LEU A 13 25.56 28.63 28.79
CA LEU A 13 24.91 27.37 28.48
C LEU A 13 24.89 27.27 26.96
N VAL A 14 25.92 26.62 26.41
CA VAL A 14 25.77 25.94 25.12
C VAL A 14 24.58 25.01 25.31
N PRO A 15 23.51 25.09 24.49
CA PRO A 15 22.42 24.15 24.61
C PRO A 15 23.00 22.77 24.31
N GLY A 16 23.19 22.01 25.39
CA GLY A 16 23.54 20.60 25.33
C GLY A 16 22.53 19.93 24.45
N HIS A 17 23.03 19.31 23.39
CA HIS A 17 22.27 18.59 22.39
C HIS A 17 21.39 17.56 23.12
N THR A 18 20.10 17.88 23.24
CA THR A 18 19.08 17.01 23.77
C THR A 18 19.10 15.72 22.97
N ALA A 19 19.46 14.60 23.59
CA ALA A 19 19.45 13.29 22.95
C ALA A 19 18.03 13.01 22.40
N PRO A 20 17.81 13.07 21.08
CA PRO A 20 16.47 13.01 20.49
C PRO A 20 16.02 11.58 20.19
N CYS A 21 16.87 10.61 20.52
CA CYS A 21 16.65 9.18 20.30
C CYS A 21 16.98 8.47 21.61
N SER A 22 16.20 7.45 21.97
CA SER A 22 16.42 6.64 23.18
C SER A 22 17.91 6.29 23.30
N PRO A 23 18.56 6.54 24.45
CA PRO A 23 20.01 6.46 24.55
C PRO A 23 20.44 5.04 24.14
N PRO A 24 21.24 4.91 23.07
CA PRO A 24 21.66 3.62 22.58
C PRO A 24 22.49 2.93 23.66
N GLN A 25 22.22 1.66 23.92
CA GLN A 25 23.18 0.79 24.59
C GLN A 25 24.52 0.84 23.83
N PRO A 26 25.67 0.58 24.48
CA PRO A 26 27.00 0.79 23.89
C PRO A 26 27.30 0.03 22.59
N ASN A 27 26.41 -0.84 22.12
CA ASN A 27 26.48 -1.58 20.85
C ASN A 27 25.17 -1.55 20.04
N ALA A 28 24.28 -0.59 20.29
CA ALA A 28 23.00 -0.54 19.59
C ALA A 28 23.18 -0.33 18.09
N THR A 29 22.43 -1.10 17.31
CA THR A 29 22.34 -0.97 15.84
C THR A 29 20.96 -0.48 15.38
N HIS A 30 20.01 -0.35 16.29
CA HIS A 30 18.66 0.13 16.04
C HIS A 30 18.42 1.37 16.89
N PHE A 31 17.95 2.43 16.24
CA PHE A 31 17.74 3.74 16.88
C PHE A 31 16.30 4.19 16.63
N VAL A 32 15.62 4.59 17.70
CA VAL A 32 14.21 5.03 17.66
C VAL A 32 14.13 6.44 18.24
N CYS A 33 13.54 7.34 17.48
CA CYS A 33 13.44 8.77 17.77
C CYS A 33 11.97 9.19 17.54
N THR A 34 11.19 9.31 18.62
CA THR A 34 9.75 9.61 18.55
C THR A 34 9.37 10.89 19.28
N GLU A 35 10.35 11.75 19.52
CA GLU A 35 10.13 13.03 20.21
C GLU A 35 9.34 13.99 19.29
N PRO A 36 8.11 14.40 19.65
CA PRO A 36 7.24 15.18 18.76
C PRO A 36 7.83 16.53 18.33
N THR A 37 8.73 17.08 19.15
CA THR A 37 9.41 18.36 18.88
C THR A 37 10.61 18.23 17.94
N LEU A 38 11.05 17.01 17.63
CA LEU A 38 12.18 16.76 16.75
C LEU A 38 11.85 17.24 15.32
N SER A 39 12.61 18.23 14.84
CA SER A 39 12.40 18.86 13.53
C SER A 39 13.57 18.63 12.56
N THR A 40 14.66 18.03 13.05
CA THR A 40 15.86 17.71 12.27
C THR A 40 16.21 16.24 12.45
N PHE A 41 16.72 15.61 11.40
CA PHE A 41 17.17 14.23 11.47
C PHE A 41 18.34 14.09 12.47
N PRO A 42 18.35 13.04 13.33
CA PRO A 42 19.37 12.84 14.35
C PRO A 42 20.76 12.66 13.73
N ALA A 43 21.75 13.37 14.28
CA ALA A 43 23.15 13.26 13.90
C ALA A 43 23.92 12.32 14.83
N GLY A 44 25.12 11.89 14.42
CA GLY A 44 26.04 11.12 15.27
C GLY A 44 25.72 9.63 15.40
N LEU A 45 24.88 9.09 14.51
CA LEU A 45 24.57 7.66 14.48
C LEU A 45 25.83 6.84 14.09
N PRO A 46 26.11 5.71 14.77
CA PRO A 46 27.28 4.87 14.47
C PRO A 46 27.24 4.25 13.07
N PRO A 47 28.39 3.98 12.42
CA PRO A 47 28.44 3.32 11.11
C PRO A 47 27.97 1.85 11.12
N THR A 48 27.82 1.27 12.31
CA THR A 48 27.25 -0.07 12.54
C THR A 48 25.73 -0.08 12.54
N THR A 49 25.07 1.08 12.43
CA THR A 49 23.61 1.20 12.43
C THR A 49 22.98 0.39 11.30
N LEU A 50 21.96 -0.39 11.66
CA LEU A 50 21.16 -1.24 10.77
C LEU A 50 19.75 -0.69 10.58
N ALA A 51 19.17 -0.04 11.60
CA ALA A 51 17.84 0.54 11.50
C ALA A 51 17.76 1.90 12.19
N VAL A 52 17.06 2.84 11.57
CA VAL A 52 16.71 4.14 12.15
C VAL A 52 15.22 4.37 11.97
N SER A 53 14.53 4.63 13.07
CA SER A 53 13.15 5.07 13.12
C SER A 53 13.11 6.50 13.65
N VAL A 54 12.57 7.41 12.84
CA VAL A 54 12.25 8.79 13.21
C VAL A 54 10.77 8.99 12.87
N GLU A 55 9.90 8.71 13.83
CA GLU A 55 8.46 8.59 13.58
C GLU A 55 7.66 9.51 14.51
N PHE A 56 6.50 9.98 14.06
CA PHE A 56 5.62 10.87 14.84
C PHE A 56 6.31 12.17 15.29
N THR A 57 7.17 12.74 14.45
CA THR A 57 7.92 13.97 14.75
C THR A 57 7.51 15.15 13.86
N ALA A 58 8.18 16.29 14.03
CA ALA A 58 7.97 17.50 13.23
C ALA A 58 8.96 17.61 12.04
N LEU A 59 9.64 16.52 11.66
CA LEU A 59 10.64 16.51 10.60
C LEU A 59 10.02 16.92 9.25
N ALA A 60 10.40 18.09 8.76
CA ALA A 60 9.86 18.65 7.52
C ALA A 60 10.82 18.54 6.32
N THR A 61 12.13 18.46 6.60
CA THR A 61 13.18 18.45 5.58
C THR A 61 14.31 17.52 5.97
N LEU A 62 14.90 16.86 4.97
CA LEU A 62 16.12 16.07 5.11
C LEU A 62 17.27 16.75 4.36
N LEU A 63 18.46 16.75 4.95
CA LEU A 63 19.67 17.14 4.23
C LEU A 63 20.08 16.00 3.27
N PRO A 64 20.67 16.30 2.11
CA PRO A 64 21.18 15.26 1.19
C PRO A 64 22.19 14.32 1.86
N THR A 65 22.89 14.79 2.88
CA THR A 65 23.91 14.06 3.64
C THR A 65 23.39 13.45 4.93
N ALA A 66 22.07 13.49 5.21
CA ALA A 66 21.51 13.03 6.49
C ALA A 66 21.84 11.56 6.81
N LEU A 67 22.00 10.72 5.79
CA LEU A 67 22.33 9.30 5.93
C LEU A 67 23.82 8.99 5.66
N ALA A 68 24.66 10.01 5.52
CA ALA A 68 26.08 9.82 5.30
C ALA A 68 26.73 9.11 6.49
N GLY A 69 27.63 8.15 6.23
CA GLY A 69 28.30 7.38 7.27
C GLY A 69 27.52 6.18 7.81
N LEU A 70 26.35 5.84 7.23
CA LEU A 70 25.54 4.68 7.62
C LEU A 70 25.52 3.57 6.54
N PRO A 71 26.68 3.05 6.08
CA PRO A 71 26.74 2.16 4.91
C PRO A 71 26.03 0.81 5.10
N ARG A 72 25.71 0.45 6.35
CA ARG A 72 25.03 -0.80 6.71
C ARG A 72 23.54 -0.63 6.98
N LEU A 73 22.98 0.57 6.81
CA LEU A 73 21.57 0.82 7.06
C LEU A 73 20.71 -0.07 6.16
N GLN A 74 19.83 -0.84 6.78
CA GLN A 74 18.89 -1.75 6.13
C GLN A 74 17.45 -1.25 6.26
N GLU A 75 17.12 -0.53 7.32
CA GLU A 75 15.76 -0.04 7.57
C GLU A 75 15.77 1.45 7.91
N LEU A 76 14.93 2.20 7.20
CA LEU A 76 14.71 3.61 7.47
C LEU A 76 13.20 3.86 7.56
N HIS A 77 12.75 4.18 8.77
CA HIS A 77 11.35 4.50 9.06
C HIS A 77 11.23 5.99 9.35
N LEU A 78 10.44 6.68 8.54
CA LEU A 78 10.22 8.12 8.59
C LEU A 78 8.71 8.44 8.62
N SER A 79 7.92 7.53 9.19
CA SER A 79 6.46 7.62 9.19
C SER A 79 5.95 8.82 10.02
N SER A 80 4.75 9.31 9.70
CA SER A 80 4.06 10.36 10.47
C SER A 80 4.94 11.60 10.70
N ASN A 81 5.51 12.13 9.62
CA ASN A 81 6.33 13.35 9.62
C ASN A 81 5.71 14.41 8.69
N ARG A 82 6.47 15.45 8.35
CA ARG A 82 6.03 16.58 7.51
C ARG A 82 6.84 16.69 6.23
N LEU A 83 7.43 15.59 5.76
CA LEU A 83 8.31 15.60 4.58
C LEU A 83 7.49 15.93 3.33
N ALA A 84 7.76 17.09 2.72
CA ALA A 84 7.14 17.51 1.47
C ALA A 84 7.95 17.10 0.23
N ALA A 85 9.24 16.86 0.39
CA ALA A 85 10.15 16.39 -0.64
C ALA A 85 11.32 15.62 -0.02
N LEU A 86 11.97 14.78 -0.83
CA LEU A 86 13.22 14.11 -0.50
C LEU A 86 14.35 14.66 -1.37
N PRO A 87 15.57 14.87 -0.85
CA PRO A 87 16.72 15.15 -1.69
C PRO A 87 17.08 13.95 -2.57
N GLU A 88 17.35 14.16 -3.86
CA GLU A 88 17.67 13.06 -4.80
C GLU A 88 18.84 12.19 -4.34
N ALA A 89 19.84 12.79 -3.70
CA ALA A 89 21.04 12.08 -3.24
C ALA A 89 20.88 11.36 -1.89
N LEU A 90 19.73 11.50 -1.21
CA LEU A 90 19.52 11.04 0.17
C LEU A 90 19.89 9.57 0.38
N LEU A 91 19.49 8.68 -0.54
CA LEU A 91 19.68 7.23 -0.40
C LEU A 91 21.01 6.72 -0.96
N ARG A 92 21.82 7.57 -1.61
CA ARG A 92 23.11 7.16 -2.21
C ARG A 92 24.09 6.53 -1.20
N PRO A 93 24.20 7.02 0.05
CA PRO A 93 25.12 6.44 1.04
C PRO A 93 24.68 5.09 1.64
N VAL A 94 23.45 4.64 1.37
CA VAL A 94 22.81 3.48 2.05
C VAL A 94 22.41 2.38 1.05
N PRO A 95 23.37 1.79 0.30
CA PRO A 95 23.04 0.80 -0.74
C PRO A 95 22.45 -0.50 -0.19
N ALA A 96 22.63 -0.79 1.10
CA ALA A 96 22.11 -1.98 1.78
C ALA A 96 20.64 -1.86 2.20
N LEU A 97 19.98 -0.71 1.93
CA LEU A 97 18.60 -0.45 2.37
C LEU A 97 17.63 -1.49 1.79
N ARG A 98 16.82 -2.05 2.67
CA ARG A 98 15.79 -3.08 2.40
C ARG A 98 14.38 -2.57 2.66
N VAL A 99 14.21 -1.72 3.68
CA VAL A 99 12.91 -1.16 4.06
C VAL A 99 13.02 0.36 4.08
N LEU A 100 12.11 1.01 3.36
CA LEU A 100 11.89 2.45 3.44
C LEU A 100 10.41 2.70 3.71
N ASP A 101 10.13 3.24 4.90
CA ASP A 101 8.79 3.66 5.29
C ASP A 101 8.70 5.19 5.34
N LEU A 102 7.81 5.75 4.51
CA LEU A 102 7.51 7.17 4.38
C LEU A 102 6.01 7.43 4.61
N THR A 103 5.31 6.53 5.32
CA THR A 103 3.88 6.62 5.60
C THR A 103 3.50 7.96 6.21
N ASP A 104 2.33 8.48 5.85
CA ASP A 104 1.74 9.70 6.43
C ASP A 104 2.71 10.89 6.44
N ASN A 105 3.18 11.23 5.24
CA ASN A 105 3.97 12.43 4.97
C ASN A 105 3.25 13.34 3.96
N LEU A 106 3.93 14.36 3.44
CA LEU A 106 3.36 15.37 2.56
C LEU A 106 3.89 15.26 1.12
N LEU A 107 4.45 14.11 0.73
CA LEU A 107 5.15 13.93 -0.54
C LEU A 107 4.16 14.00 -1.71
N ALA A 108 4.37 14.97 -2.60
CA ALA A 108 3.60 15.09 -3.84
C ALA A 108 4.26 14.37 -5.03
N ASP A 109 5.57 14.13 -4.94
CA ASP A 109 6.42 13.50 -5.94
C ASP A 109 7.68 12.92 -5.26
N LEU A 110 8.43 12.06 -5.95
CA LEU A 110 9.74 11.58 -5.57
C LEU A 110 10.76 11.95 -6.66
N PRO A 111 12.00 12.37 -6.30
CA PRO A 111 13.03 12.62 -7.29
C PRO A 111 13.30 11.39 -8.16
N ALA A 112 13.42 11.57 -9.47
CA ALA A 112 13.61 10.48 -10.42
C ALA A 112 14.81 9.57 -10.08
N GLY A 113 15.88 10.14 -9.53
CA GLY A 113 17.11 9.44 -9.16
C GLY A 113 17.16 8.89 -7.73
N ILE A 114 16.09 9.00 -6.93
CA ILE A 114 16.15 8.68 -5.49
C ILE A 114 16.55 7.23 -5.21
N PHE A 115 16.15 6.28 -6.08
CA PHE A 115 16.37 4.85 -5.89
C PHE A 115 17.55 4.27 -6.69
N THR A 116 18.39 5.10 -7.32
CA THR A 116 19.46 4.59 -8.22
C THR A 116 20.50 3.73 -7.51
N ALA A 117 20.68 3.90 -6.19
CA ALA A 117 21.66 3.16 -5.38
C ALA A 117 21.04 2.07 -4.49
N THR A 118 19.71 1.92 -4.47
CA THR A 118 18.98 1.04 -3.53
C THR A 118 18.41 -0.20 -4.22
N GLY A 119 19.23 -0.90 -5.01
CA GLY A 119 18.80 -2.12 -5.73
C GLY A 119 18.46 -3.31 -4.83
N HIS A 120 18.73 -3.20 -3.52
CA HIS A 120 18.40 -4.19 -2.50
C HIS A 120 17.06 -3.92 -1.80
N LEU A 121 16.36 -2.83 -2.14
CA LEU A 121 15.10 -2.48 -1.51
C LEU A 121 14.05 -3.58 -1.74
N GLN A 122 13.40 -3.99 -0.66
CA GLN A 122 12.40 -5.05 -0.63
C GLN A 122 11.02 -4.47 -0.30
N HIS A 123 10.94 -3.53 0.66
CA HIS A 123 9.70 -2.91 1.06
C HIS A 123 9.78 -1.39 0.88
N LEU A 124 8.81 -0.84 0.16
CA LEU A 124 8.63 0.60 -0.02
C LEU A 124 7.21 0.97 0.38
N VAL A 125 7.08 1.78 1.42
CA VAL A 125 5.79 2.23 1.95
C VAL A 125 5.67 3.74 1.76
N LEU A 126 4.71 4.14 0.93
CA LEU A 126 4.41 5.53 0.57
C LEU A 126 2.95 5.88 0.91
N ARG A 127 2.31 5.07 1.77
CA ARG A 127 0.93 5.24 2.19
C ARG A 127 0.67 6.64 2.76
N GLY A 128 -0.52 7.19 2.53
CA GLY A 128 -0.94 8.43 3.20
C GLY A 128 -0.14 9.67 2.78
N ASN A 129 0.36 9.70 1.55
CA ASN A 129 1.05 10.86 0.97
C ASN A 129 0.12 11.63 0.01
N ARG A 130 0.69 12.50 -0.83
CA ARG A 130 -0.05 13.36 -1.78
C ARG A 130 0.32 13.06 -3.23
N LEU A 131 0.79 11.84 -3.53
CA LEU A 131 1.21 11.43 -4.86
C LEU A 131 0.02 11.46 -5.81
N ARG A 132 0.19 12.12 -6.96
CA ARG A 132 -0.87 12.26 -7.98
C ARG A 132 -0.64 11.42 -9.24
N ALA A 133 0.62 11.13 -9.54
CA ALA A 133 1.01 10.34 -10.71
C ALA A 133 2.24 9.50 -10.37
N LEU A 134 2.31 8.30 -10.95
CA LEU A 134 3.47 7.43 -10.84
C LEU A 134 4.49 7.74 -11.93
N GLN A 135 5.78 7.69 -11.60
CA GLN A 135 6.86 7.87 -12.58
C GLN A 135 7.65 6.57 -12.78
N HIS A 136 7.92 6.23 -14.04
CA HIS A 136 8.71 5.05 -14.41
C HIS A 136 10.10 5.03 -13.75
N ALA A 137 10.68 6.22 -13.53
CA ALA A 137 11.99 6.37 -12.92
C ALA A 137 12.06 5.77 -11.50
N TRP A 138 10.98 5.81 -10.73
CA TRP A 138 10.97 5.32 -9.34
C TRP A 138 11.22 3.82 -9.26
N PHE A 139 10.71 3.05 -10.22
CA PHE A 139 10.72 1.58 -10.16
C PHE A 139 11.87 0.94 -10.94
N ARG A 140 12.52 1.70 -11.84
CA ARG A 140 13.55 1.20 -12.77
C ARG A 140 14.67 0.40 -12.10
N HIS A 141 15.04 0.75 -10.87
CA HIS A 141 16.17 0.17 -10.15
C HIS A 141 15.77 -0.74 -8.99
N LEU A 142 14.51 -1.21 -8.95
CA LEU A 142 13.95 -1.94 -7.82
C LEU A 142 13.53 -3.39 -8.16
N PRO A 143 14.39 -4.24 -8.77
CA PRO A 143 14.00 -5.59 -9.22
C PRO A 143 13.70 -6.55 -8.06
N ARG A 144 14.17 -6.22 -6.84
CA ARG A 144 14.00 -7.02 -5.61
C ARG A 144 12.83 -6.55 -4.75
N LEU A 145 12.09 -5.53 -5.16
CA LEU A 145 10.95 -5.04 -4.40
C LEU A 145 9.88 -6.14 -4.33
N GLN A 146 9.42 -6.42 -3.11
CA GLN A 146 8.44 -7.46 -2.79
C GLN A 146 7.13 -6.85 -2.29
N TRP A 147 7.21 -5.70 -1.61
CA TRP A 147 6.07 -4.98 -1.06
C TRP A 147 6.10 -3.52 -1.51
N LEU A 148 5.03 -3.08 -2.15
CA LEU A 148 4.82 -1.68 -2.54
C LEU A 148 3.46 -1.23 -2.03
N ASP A 149 3.47 -0.26 -1.11
CA ASP A 149 2.26 0.36 -0.59
C ASP A 149 2.17 1.81 -1.07
N LEU A 150 1.16 2.08 -1.89
CA LEU A 150 0.81 3.38 -2.46
C LEU A 150 -0.59 3.82 -2.01
N ALA A 151 -1.14 3.19 -0.97
CA ALA A 151 -2.49 3.44 -0.50
C ALA A 151 -2.69 4.86 0.00
N ALA A 152 -3.95 5.31 0.05
CA ALA A 152 -4.32 6.61 0.61
C ALA A 152 -3.51 7.79 0.02
N ASN A 153 -3.32 7.78 -1.31
CA ASN A 153 -2.73 8.87 -2.07
C ASN A 153 -3.81 9.53 -2.94
N ALA A 154 -3.41 10.29 -3.97
CA ALA A 154 -4.32 10.95 -4.90
C ALA A 154 -4.10 10.47 -6.36
N LEU A 155 -3.68 9.21 -6.54
CA LEU A 155 -3.41 8.65 -7.87
C LEU A 155 -4.71 8.54 -8.67
N THR A 156 -4.71 9.05 -9.89
CA THR A 156 -5.87 8.99 -10.80
C THR A 156 -5.73 7.91 -11.87
N GLU A 157 -4.51 7.45 -12.12
CA GLU A 157 -4.20 6.42 -13.11
C GLU A 157 -3.00 5.56 -12.69
N VAL A 158 -2.93 4.37 -13.28
CA VAL A 158 -1.75 3.51 -13.26
C VAL A 158 -1.27 3.39 -14.71
N PRO A 159 -0.13 4.02 -15.08
CA PRO A 159 0.37 3.97 -16.43
C PRO A 159 0.69 2.53 -16.87
N PRO A 160 0.50 2.17 -18.15
CA PRO A 160 0.89 0.86 -18.68
C PRO A 160 2.37 0.56 -18.41
N ALA A 161 2.69 -0.68 -18.04
CA ALA A 161 4.04 -1.18 -17.81
C ALA A 161 4.88 -0.44 -16.74
N ILE A 162 4.28 0.45 -15.95
CA ILE A 162 4.95 1.20 -14.87
C ILE A 162 5.64 0.26 -13.87
N PHE A 163 5.04 -0.90 -13.60
CA PHE A 163 5.55 -1.90 -12.67
C PHE A 163 6.37 -3.02 -13.33
N HIS A 164 6.60 -2.97 -14.64
CA HIS A 164 7.36 -4.01 -15.36
C HIS A 164 8.74 -4.32 -14.75
N PRO A 165 9.50 -3.34 -14.21
CA PRO A 165 10.77 -3.62 -13.55
C PRO A 165 10.65 -4.43 -12.24
N LEU A 166 9.48 -4.44 -11.60
CA LEU A 166 9.25 -4.99 -10.26
C LEU A 166 9.00 -6.51 -10.29
N SER A 167 9.92 -7.25 -10.90
CA SER A 167 9.78 -8.70 -11.16
C SER A 167 9.65 -9.60 -9.91
N SER A 168 9.97 -9.09 -8.72
CA SER A 168 9.84 -9.81 -7.44
C SER A 168 8.61 -9.37 -6.62
N LEU A 169 7.75 -8.49 -7.15
CA LEU A 169 6.68 -7.88 -6.38
C LEU A 169 5.59 -8.90 -6.04
N ARG A 170 5.30 -9.03 -4.75
CA ARG A 170 4.32 -9.99 -4.20
C ARG A 170 3.08 -9.29 -3.67
N SER A 171 3.21 -8.08 -3.16
CA SER A 171 2.11 -7.27 -2.61
C SER A 171 2.13 -5.87 -3.21
N LEU A 172 0.99 -5.47 -3.77
CA LEU A 172 0.76 -4.13 -4.29
C LEU A 172 -0.53 -3.59 -3.67
N ASP A 173 -0.41 -2.49 -2.93
CA ASP A 173 -1.55 -1.77 -2.37
C ASP A 173 -1.73 -0.42 -3.09
N LEU A 174 -2.88 -0.27 -3.75
CA LEU A 174 -3.33 0.94 -4.44
C LEU A 174 -4.68 1.43 -3.86
N SER A 175 -5.06 0.93 -2.67
CA SER A 175 -6.33 1.26 -2.03
C SER A 175 -6.46 2.74 -1.70
N HIS A 176 -7.71 3.20 -1.58
CA HIS A 176 -8.06 4.58 -1.22
C HIS A 176 -7.36 5.64 -2.08
N ASN A 177 -7.26 5.39 -3.38
CA ASN A 177 -6.83 6.37 -4.38
C ASN A 177 -8.05 6.89 -5.16
N ARG A 178 -7.84 7.45 -6.36
CA ARG A 178 -8.89 8.01 -7.21
C ARG A 178 -8.90 7.35 -8.59
N LEU A 179 -8.53 6.07 -8.65
CA LEU A 179 -8.45 5.32 -9.90
C LEU A 179 -9.86 5.11 -10.44
N ALA A 180 -10.14 5.66 -11.62
CA ALA A 180 -11.42 5.47 -12.31
C ALA A 180 -11.42 4.23 -13.22
N THR A 181 -10.24 3.84 -13.71
CA THR A 181 -10.01 2.69 -14.58
C THR A 181 -8.63 2.10 -14.33
N LEU A 182 -8.43 0.83 -14.69
CA LEU A 182 -7.11 0.23 -14.87
C LEU A 182 -6.80 0.12 -16.36
N ALA A 183 -5.72 0.77 -16.79
CA ALA A 183 -5.30 0.73 -18.18
C ALA A 183 -4.85 -0.67 -18.61
N ALA A 184 -4.95 -0.96 -19.91
CA ALA A 184 -4.38 -2.17 -20.47
C ALA A 184 -2.86 -2.21 -20.17
N GLY A 185 -2.38 -3.32 -19.61
CA GLY A 185 -0.98 -3.46 -19.23
C GLY A 185 -0.57 -2.71 -17.96
N ALA A 186 -1.50 -2.15 -17.17
CA ALA A 186 -1.20 -1.54 -15.87
C ALA A 186 -0.48 -2.51 -14.91
N LEU A 187 -0.82 -3.81 -14.98
CA LEU A 187 -0.23 -4.87 -14.17
C LEU A 187 0.89 -5.65 -14.90
N ALA A 188 1.39 -5.15 -16.04
CA ALA A 188 2.40 -5.86 -16.81
C ALA A 188 3.70 -6.07 -16.00
N GLY A 189 4.25 -7.29 -16.08
CA GLY A 189 5.45 -7.70 -15.35
C GLY A 189 5.21 -8.26 -13.94
N LEU A 190 3.98 -8.20 -13.43
CA LEU A 190 3.61 -8.64 -12.08
C LEU A 190 3.30 -10.15 -12.00
N GLY A 191 4.14 -10.98 -12.61
CA GLY A 191 3.89 -12.42 -12.77
C GLY A 191 3.88 -13.23 -11.46
N VAL A 192 4.49 -12.71 -10.40
CA VAL A 192 4.56 -13.34 -9.05
C VAL A 192 3.74 -12.60 -8.00
N LEU A 193 2.88 -11.67 -8.41
CA LEU A 193 2.04 -10.89 -7.50
C LEU A 193 0.99 -11.79 -6.85
N GLU A 194 0.95 -11.78 -5.52
CA GLU A 194 0.06 -12.62 -4.71
C GLU A 194 -1.08 -11.82 -4.09
N ARG A 195 -0.87 -10.54 -3.78
CA ARG A 195 -1.87 -9.62 -3.24
C ARG A 195 -1.96 -8.36 -4.11
N LEU A 196 -3.18 -8.05 -4.53
CA LEU A 196 -3.53 -6.77 -5.14
C LEU A 196 -4.69 -6.14 -4.38
N ASP A 197 -4.46 -4.94 -3.88
CA ASP A 197 -5.48 -4.15 -3.19
C ASP A 197 -5.85 -2.90 -4.00
N LEU A 198 -7.13 -2.80 -4.35
CA LEU A 198 -7.73 -1.71 -5.11
C LEU A 198 -8.96 -1.15 -4.38
N GLU A 199 -9.13 -1.49 -3.09
CA GLU A 199 -10.24 -1.02 -2.25
C GLU A 199 -10.42 0.50 -2.33
N GLY A 200 -11.66 0.98 -2.24
CA GLY A 200 -11.92 2.40 -1.99
C GLY A 200 -11.47 3.32 -3.13
N ASN A 201 -11.49 2.83 -4.37
CA ASN A 201 -11.20 3.60 -5.57
C ASN A 201 -12.51 4.01 -6.27
N GLN A 202 -12.44 4.40 -7.55
CA GLN A 202 -13.59 4.85 -8.33
C GLN A 202 -13.78 3.99 -9.58
N LEU A 203 -13.33 2.72 -9.54
CA LEU A 203 -13.35 1.83 -10.70
C LEU A 203 -14.79 1.57 -11.13
N GLY A 204 -15.17 2.04 -12.32
CA GLY A 204 -16.51 1.83 -12.89
C GLY A 204 -16.62 0.57 -13.75
N THR A 205 -15.55 0.27 -14.48
CA THR A 205 -15.44 -0.89 -15.36
C THR A 205 -14.03 -1.48 -15.30
N LEU A 206 -13.91 -2.76 -15.66
CA LEU A 206 -12.64 -3.44 -15.86
C LEU A 206 -12.49 -3.84 -17.33
N LEU A 207 -11.26 -3.86 -17.83
CA LEU A 207 -10.98 -4.37 -19.17
C LEU A 207 -10.98 -5.91 -19.17
N PRO A 208 -11.41 -6.55 -20.27
CA PRO A 208 -11.20 -7.99 -20.45
C PRO A 208 -9.72 -8.33 -20.28
N ALA A 209 -9.42 -9.35 -19.46
CA ALA A 209 -8.06 -9.81 -19.17
C ALA A 209 -7.13 -8.83 -18.42
N VAL A 210 -7.66 -7.81 -17.73
CA VAL A 210 -6.85 -6.87 -16.92
C VAL A 210 -5.92 -7.57 -15.91
N PHE A 211 -6.35 -8.73 -15.37
CA PHE A 211 -5.58 -9.52 -14.41
C PHE A 211 -4.71 -10.62 -15.02
N ALA A 212 -4.75 -10.82 -16.35
CA ALA A 212 -3.94 -11.87 -17.00
C ALA A 212 -2.42 -11.74 -16.75
N PRO A 213 -1.84 -10.53 -16.62
CA PRO A 213 -0.42 -10.38 -16.28
C PRO A 213 -0.03 -10.80 -14.84
N ALA A 214 -1.01 -11.03 -13.95
CA ALA A 214 -0.80 -11.39 -12.55
C ALA A 214 -1.46 -12.74 -12.19
N PRO A 215 -1.06 -13.86 -12.84
CA PRO A 215 -1.72 -15.16 -12.67
C PRO A 215 -1.50 -15.80 -11.28
N ALA A 216 -0.52 -15.31 -10.52
CA ALA A 216 -0.19 -15.79 -9.18
C ALA A 216 -1.08 -15.19 -8.07
N LEU A 217 -2.03 -14.32 -8.41
CA LEU A 217 -2.88 -13.66 -7.42
C LEU A 217 -3.65 -14.67 -6.56
N ARG A 218 -3.62 -14.40 -5.25
CA ARG A 218 -4.31 -15.17 -4.21
C ARG A 218 -5.32 -14.31 -3.48
N LEU A 219 -5.02 -13.02 -3.31
CA LEU A 219 -5.85 -12.06 -2.61
C LEU A 219 -6.14 -10.89 -3.55
N LEU A 220 -7.42 -10.66 -3.86
CA LEU A 220 -7.87 -9.55 -4.68
C LEU A 220 -8.97 -8.78 -3.97
N PHE A 221 -8.70 -7.51 -3.69
CA PHE A 221 -9.60 -6.60 -3.00
C PHE A 221 -10.06 -5.52 -3.98
N LEU A 222 -11.37 -5.48 -4.25
CA LEU A 222 -12.04 -4.56 -5.17
C LEU A 222 -13.23 -3.87 -4.49
N GLN A 223 -13.39 -4.03 -3.18
CA GLN A 223 -14.47 -3.46 -2.41
C GLN A 223 -14.50 -1.93 -2.44
N ASP A 224 -15.67 -1.36 -2.18
CA ASP A 224 -15.90 0.09 -2.13
C ASP A 224 -15.43 0.81 -3.41
N ASN A 225 -15.75 0.22 -4.56
CA ASN A 225 -15.57 0.80 -5.88
C ASN A 225 -16.94 1.15 -6.51
N LYS A 226 -16.96 1.39 -7.83
CA LYS A 226 -18.18 1.76 -8.58
C LYS A 226 -18.50 0.73 -9.66
N LEU A 227 -18.05 -0.52 -9.49
CA LEU A 227 -18.16 -1.53 -10.53
C LEU A 227 -19.63 -1.88 -10.77
N GLN A 228 -20.09 -1.68 -12.00
CA GLN A 228 -21.48 -1.96 -12.40
C GLN A 228 -21.63 -3.35 -13.04
N ALA A 229 -20.59 -3.80 -13.74
CA ALA A 229 -20.52 -5.10 -14.37
C ALA A 229 -19.06 -5.57 -14.43
N LEU A 230 -18.89 -6.89 -14.45
CA LEU A 230 -17.60 -7.54 -14.65
C LEU A 230 -17.56 -8.16 -16.05
N PRO A 231 -16.47 -7.99 -16.82
CA PRO A 231 -16.32 -8.68 -18.09
C PRO A 231 -16.36 -10.20 -17.90
N THR A 232 -17.02 -10.90 -18.83
CA THR A 232 -17.04 -12.36 -18.85
C THR A 232 -15.63 -12.93 -18.81
N GLY A 233 -15.40 -13.83 -17.86
CA GLY A 233 -14.11 -14.51 -17.70
C GLY A 233 -12.96 -13.64 -17.17
N VAL A 234 -13.21 -12.45 -16.61
CA VAL A 234 -12.17 -11.56 -16.07
C VAL A 234 -11.27 -12.24 -15.02
N PHE A 235 -11.79 -13.22 -14.28
CA PHE A 235 -11.06 -13.99 -13.27
C PHE A 235 -10.50 -15.34 -13.76
N VAL A 236 -10.76 -15.75 -15.01
CA VAL A 236 -10.27 -17.03 -15.56
C VAL A 236 -8.75 -17.21 -15.44
N PRO A 237 -7.91 -16.16 -15.60
CA PRO A 237 -6.46 -16.30 -15.40
C PRO A 237 -6.05 -16.61 -13.95
N LEU A 238 -6.88 -16.30 -12.96
CA LEU A 238 -6.53 -16.30 -11.53
C LEU A 238 -6.75 -17.66 -10.87
N ARG A 239 -5.98 -18.66 -11.31
CA ARG A 239 -6.14 -20.07 -10.88
C ARG A 239 -5.78 -20.34 -9.41
N HIS A 240 -5.14 -19.38 -8.75
CA HIS A 240 -4.71 -19.50 -7.36
C HIS A 240 -5.49 -18.58 -6.42
N LEU A 241 -6.54 -17.92 -6.91
CA LEU A 241 -7.33 -16.98 -6.13
C LEU A 241 -7.98 -17.69 -4.93
N ARG A 242 -7.83 -17.10 -3.74
CA ARG A 242 -8.33 -17.62 -2.47
C ARG A 242 -9.26 -16.65 -1.76
N VAL A 243 -9.04 -15.36 -1.92
CA VAL A 243 -9.87 -14.31 -1.35
C VAL A 243 -10.22 -13.34 -2.47
N LEU A 244 -11.51 -13.11 -2.64
CA LEU A 244 -12.06 -12.11 -3.54
C LEU A 244 -13.09 -11.29 -2.78
N ASP A 245 -12.81 -9.99 -2.64
CA ASP A 245 -13.74 -9.05 -2.05
C ASP A 245 -14.26 -8.09 -3.13
N LEU A 246 -15.56 -8.15 -3.39
CA LEU A 246 -16.31 -7.32 -4.33
C LEU A 246 -17.36 -6.48 -3.60
N SER A 247 -17.33 -6.43 -2.27
CA SER A 247 -18.36 -5.77 -1.48
C SER A 247 -18.46 -4.27 -1.77
N GLY A 248 -19.61 -3.65 -1.49
CA GLY A 248 -19.78 -2.20 -1.66
C GLY A 248 -19.61 -1.69 -3.10
N ASN A 249 -20.04 -2.48 -4.09
CA ASN A 249 -20.04 -2.10 -5.50
C ASN A 249 -21.48 -1.96 -6.05
N GLN A 250 -21.64 -1.87 -7.37
CA GLN A 250 -22.93 -1.73 -8.07
C GLN A 250 -23.26 -2.96 -8.94
N LEU A 251 -22.73 -4.12 -8.57
CA LEU A 251 -22.87 -5.35 -9.34
C LEU A 251 -24.26 -5.97 -9.19
N GLN A 252 -24.81 -6.42 -10.32
CA GLN A 252 -26.09 -7.13 -10.36
C GLN A 252 -25.92 -8.62 -10.66
N ALA A 253 -24.81 -9.01 -11.29
CA ALA A 253 -24.49 -10.39 -11.64
C ALA A 253 -23.01 -10.68 -11.43
N LEU A 254 -22.70 -11.93 -11.11
CA LEU A 254 -21.34 -12.41 -10.90
C LEU A 254 -21.20 -13.76 -11.62
N GLU A 255 -20.08 -13.91 -12.31
CA GLU A 255 -19.63 -15.17 -12.89
C GLU A 255 -18.24 -15.49 -12.34
N LEU A 256 -18.06 -16.74 -11.90
CA LEU A 256 -16.77 -17.26 -11.47
C LEU A 256 -16.43 -18.52 -12.27
N PRO A 257 -15.15 -18.85 -12.46
CA PRO A 257 -14.76 -20.10 -13.07
C PRO A 257 -15.37 -21.31 -12.32
N PRO A 258 -15.77 -22.39 -13.01
CA PRO A 258 -16.28 -23.58 -12.35
C PRO A 258 -15.27 -24.17 -11.35
N GLY A 259 -15.75 -24.64 -10.19
CA GLY A 259 -14.90 -25.24 -9.17
C GLY A 259 -14.01 -24.26 -8.39
N THR A 260 -14.30 -22.96 -8.45
CA THR A 260 -13.57 -21.92 -7.71
C THR A 260 -13.91 -21.99 -6.22
N ALA A 261 -13.02 -22.59 -5.42
CA ALA A 261 -13.08 -22.54 -3.96
C ALA A 261 -12.33 -21.32 -3.43
N LEU A 262 -13.05 -20.29 -3.00
CA LEU A 262 -12.47 -19.07 -2.42
C LEU A 262 -13.38 -18.49 -1.32
N ASP A 263 -12.79 -17.67 -0.46
CA ASP A 263 -13.50 -16.79 0.47
C ASP A 263 -14.00 -15.58 -0.32
N LEU A 264 -15.33 -15.45 -0.39
CA LEU A 264 -16.00 -14.46 -1.23
C LEU A 264 -16.78 -13.48 -0.36
N ASP A 265 -16.51 -12.19 -0.52
CA ASP A 265 -17.41 -11.15 -0.06
C ASP A 265 -18.06 -10.45 -1.24
N ILE A 266 -19.40 -10.47 -1.28
CA ILE A 266 -20.23 -9.84 -2.30
C ILE A 266 -21.30 -8.93 -1.66
N SER A 267 -21.18 -8.64 -0.37
CA SER A 267 -22.17 -7.85 0.35
C SER A 267 -22.27 -6.41 -0.18
N GLY A 268 -23.37 -5.72 0.11
CA GLY A 268 -23.53 -4.32 -0.30
C GLY A 268 -23.60 -4.07 -1.82
N ASN A 269 -24.03 -5.06 -2.61
CA ASN A 269 -24.25 -4.93 -4.06
C ASN A 269 -25.73 -5.14 -4.42
N PRO A 270 -26.26 -4.50 -5.49
CA PRO A 270 -27.64 -4.63 -5.92
C PRO A 270 -27.90 -5.92 -6.72
N TRP A 271 -27.71 -7.08 -6.10
CA TRP A 271 -27.79 -8.37 -6.78
C TRP A 271 -29.15 -8.67 -7.42
N ALA A 272 -29.11 -9.13 -8.67
CA ALA A 272 -30.22 -9.81 -9.33
C ALA A 272 -30.22 -11.29 -8.95
N CYS A 273 -31.11 -11.63 -8.03
CA CYS A 273 -31.24 -12.97 -7.46
C CYS A 273 -32.03 -13.91 -8.37
N GLU A 274 -31.52 -14.09 -9.58
CA GLU A 274 -32.01 -15.03 -10.59
C GLU A 274 -31.15 -16.32 -10.61
N CYS A 275 -31.51 -17.29 -11.47
CA CYS A 275 -30.84 -18.59 -11.52
C CYS A 275 -29.30 -18.51 -11.62
N PRO A 276 -28.67 -17.66 -12.45
CA PRO A 276 -27.22 -17.65 -12.58
C PRO A 276 -26.48 -17.43 -11.25
N LEU A 277 -26.94 -16.47 -10.45
CA LEU A 277 -26.34 -16.16 -9.15
C LEU A 277 -26.61 -17.28 -8.13
N LEU A 278 -27.85 -17.79 -8.08
CA LEU A 278 -28.22 -18.86 -7.15
C LEU A 278 -27.48 -20.17 -7.45
N VAL A 279 -27.34 -20.52 -8.74
CA VAL A 279 -26.58 -21.69 -9.20
C VAL A 279 -25.11 -21.52 -8.85
N LEU A 280 -24.51 -20.35 -9.10
CA LEU A 280 -23.14 -20.07 -8.72
C LEU A 280 -22.93 -20.30 -7.22
N LEU A 281 -23.82 -19.80 -6.36
CA LEU A 281 -23.69 -19.95 -4.92
C LEU A 281 -23.94 -21.38 -4.41
N ARG A 282 -24.72 -22.19 -5.13
CA ARG A 282 -24.89 -23.63 -4.83
C ARG A 282 -23.69 -24.46 -5.30
N GLN A 283 -23.20 -24.19 -6.51
CA GLN A 283 -22.17 -25.01 -7.17
C GLN A 283 -20.75 -24.65 -6.74
N ALA A 284 -20.47 -23.38 -6.43
CA ALA A 284 -19.10 -22.93 -6.28
C ALA A 284 -18.51 -23.19 -4.89
N ALA A 285 -19.31 -23.57 -3.89
CA ALA A 285 -18.88 -23.58 -2.48
C ALA A 285 -17.92 -22.41 -2.12
N PRO A 286 -18.12 -21.15 -2.61
CA PRO A 286 -17.34 -20.06 -2.08
C PRO A 286 -17.81 -19.87 -0.64
N GLN A 287 -16.87 -19.73 0.29
CA GLN A 287 -17.25 -19.42 1.65
C GLN A 287 -17.64 -17.94 1.67
N LEU A 288 -18.96 -17.68 1.61
CA LEU A 288 -19.47 -16.32 1.79
C LEU A 288 -19.12 -15.85 3.20
N THR A 289 -18.16 -14.94 3.29
CA THR A 289 -17.67 -14.37 4.57
C THR A 289 -18.77 -13.55 5.23
N ALA A 290 -19.49 -12.74 4.46
CA ALA A 290 -20.57 -11.86 4.90
C ALA A 290 -21.95 -12.32 4.38
N SER A 291 -22.30 -13.57 4.67
CA SER A 291 -23.52 -14.20 4.13
C SER A 291 -24.84 -13.53 4.54
N HIS A 292 -24.93 -12.97 5.75
CA HIS A 292 -26.13 -12.33 6.31
C HIS A 292 -26.34 -10.87 5.85
N SER A 293 -25.33 -10.23 5.25
CA SER A 293 -25.42 -8.86 4.73
C SER A 293 -25.53 -8.80 3.20
N THR A 294 -25.63 -9.97 2.55
CA THR A 294 -25.80 -10.07 1.10
C THR A 294 -27.30 -10.20 0.79
N LEU A 295 -27.89 -9.12 0.30
CA LEU A 295 -29.33 -9.01 0.05
C LEU A 295 -29.65 -8.90 -1.44
N CYS A 296 -30.83 -9.38 -1.84
CA CYS A 296 -31.33 -9.19 -3.19
C CYS A 296 -31.87 -7.79 -3.42
N ALA A 297 -31.53 -7.21 -4.58
CA ALA A 297 -32.19 -5.99 -5.08
C ALA A 297 -33.34 -6.32 -6.04
N SER A 298 -33.20 -7.37 -6.83
CA SER A 298 -34.21 -7.83 -7.79
C SER A 298 -34.26 -9.37 -7.84
N PRO A 299 -35.33 -9.97 -8.39
CA PRO A 299 -36.62 -9.36 -8.75
C PRO A 299 -37.41 -8.89 -7.51
N ALA A 300 -38.48 -8.10 -7.71
CA ALA A 300 -39.22 -7.44 -6.63
C ALA A 300 -39.73 -8.38 -5.53
N HIS A 301 -40.11 -9.62 -5.89
CA HIS A 301 -40.59 -10.62 -4.93
C HIS A 301 -39.49 -11.24 -4.04
N ARG A 302 -38.21 -11.12 -4.43
CA ARG A 302 -37.04 -11.55 -3.65
C ARG A 302 -36.32 -10.39 -2.96
N ARG A 303 -36.71 -9.15 -3.24
CA ARG A 303 -36.02 -7.96 -2.75
C ARG A 303 -35.92 -7.96 -1.22
N GLY A 304 -34.71 -7.70 -0.71
CA GLY A 304 -34.41 -7.70 0.72
C GLY A 304 -34.22 -9.08 1.36
N GLN A 305 -34.39 -10.16 0.61
CA GLN A 305 -34.07 -11.51 1.10
C GLN A 305 -32.56 -11.75 1.07
N GLU A 306 -32.06 -12.54 2.03
CA GLU A 306 -30.67 -12.96 2.09
C GLU A 306 -30.36 -13.96 0.98
N VAL A 307 -29.30 -13.69 0.21
CA VAL A 307 -28.91 -14.55 -0.91
C VAL A 307 -28.51 -15.96 -0.42
N ALA A 308 -27.84 -16.02 0.72
CA ALA A 308 -27.39 -17.27 1.33
C ALA A 308 -28.54 -18.15 1.85
N ALA A 309 -29.68 -17.57 2.23
CA ALA A 309 -30.84 -18.35 2.67
C ALA A 309 -31.49 -19.09 1.49
N MET A 310 -31.61 -18.41 0.34
CA MET A 310 -32.24 -19.00 -0.85
C MET A 310 -31.38 -20.06 -1.53
N SER A 311 -30.05 -19.96 -1.44
CA SER A 311 -29.18 -21.02 -1.97
C SER A 311 -29.32 -22.32 -1.18
N ARG A 312 -29.57 -22.25 0.14
CA ARG A 312 -29.73 -23.40 1.04
C ARG A 312 -31.13 -24.02 1.02
N ALA A 313 -32.17 -23.23 0.77
CA ALA A 313 -33.57 -23.68 0.85
C ALA A 313 -33.98 -24.65 -0.26
N GLY A 314 -33.10 -24.99 -1.20
CA GLY A 314 -33.43 -25.90 -2.30
C GLY A 314 -34.57 -25.41 -3.17
N ASP A 315 -34.79 -24.09 -3.24
CA ASP A 315 -35.85 -23.46 -4.02
C ASP A 315 -35.73 -23.89 -5.50
N THR A 316 -36.54 -24.87 -5.90
CA THR A 316 -36.44 -25.66 -7.15
C THR A 316 -36.89 -24.91 -8.41
N GLY A 317 -37.17 -23.60 -8.30
CA GLY A 317 -37.39 -22.72 -9.45
C GLY A 317 -36.15 -22.49 -10.31
N CYS A 318 -34.99 -22.92 -9.80
CA CYS A 318 -33.71 -23.17 -10.45
C CYS A 318 -33.08 -24.36 -9.68
#